data_AF-A0A445CIV9-F1
#
_entry.id   AF-A0A445CIV9-F1
#
_cell.length_a   1.000
_cell.length_b   1.000
_cell.length_c   1.000
_cell.angle_alpha   90.00
_cell.angle_beta   90.00
_cell.angle_gamma   90.00
#
_symmetry.space_group_name_H-M   'P 1'
#
loop_
_entity.id
_entity.type
_entity.pdbx_description
1 polymer ?
#
loop_
_entity_poly.entity_id
_entity_poly.type
_entity_poly.pdbx_seq_one_letter_code
_entity_poly.pdbx_strand_id
1 'polypeptide(L)'
;MIIFWRDYEQYKVRINALVAKAQKTPEEGWTMQDGTPWPGNNSHNHPCMIQVFLGDTGAHDIEGNELPRLMHVSKEKSPSYQHHKKDGAENALVRVSAILTNAPFILNLNCDNYVNNSKAIWEAMCFLMDPEVGRDVYYMQFPNRFDGIDHSDRYANHNTVFFQREFK
;
A
#
# COMPACT_ATOMS: atom_id res chain seq x y z
N MET A 1 -10.16 2.85 -25.74
CA MET A 1 -10.76 2.08 -24.62
C MET A 1 -10.50 0.58 -24.74
N ILE A 2 -10.74 -0.06 -25.90
CA ILE A 2 -10.55 -1.52 -26.07
C ILE A 2 -9.10 -1.99 -25.88
N ILE A 3 -8.10 -1.20 -26.33
CA ILE A 3 -6.67 -1.55 -26.19
C ILE A 3 -6.27 -1.61 -24.72
N PHE A 4 -6.60 -0.58 -23.93
CA PHE A 4 -6.31 -0.54 -22.50
C PHE A 4 -6.96 -1.70 -21.74
N TRP A 5 -8.21 -2.04 -22.08
CA TRP A 5 -8.88 -3.20 -21.47
C TRP A 5 -8.19 -4.51 -21.82
N ARG A 6 -7.76 -4.69 -23.08
CA ARG A 6 -6.99 -5.87 -23.49
C ARG A 6 -5.67 -5.98 -22.74
N ASP A 7 -4.94 -4.88 -22.61
CA ASP A 7 -3.64 -4.85 -21.93
C ASP A 7 -3.81 -5.12 -20.42
N TYR A 8 -4.88 -4.61 -19.82
CA TYR A 8 -5.27 -4.93 -18.44
C TYR A 8 -5.59 -6.43 -18.26
N GLU A 9 -6.38 -7.04 -19.15
CA GLU A 9 -6.68 -8.47 -19.06
C GLU A 9 -5.41 -9.32 -19.23
N GLN A 10 -4.49 -8.93 -20.12
CA GLN A 10 -3.19 -9.60 -20.23
C GLN A 10 -2.32 -9.44 -18.99
N TYR A 11 -2.35 -8.28 -18.33
CA TYR A 11 -1.69 -8.07 -17.05
C TYR A 11 -2.28 -8.98 -15.97
N LYS A 12 -3.61 -9.06 -15.88
CA LYS A 12 -4.32 -9.93 -14.94
C LYS A 12 -3.94 -11.40 -15.11
N VAL A 13 -3.85 -11.89 -16.36
CA VAL A 13 -3.39 -13.27 -16.64
C VAL A 13 -1.97 -13.51 -16.14
N ARG A 14 -1.04 -12.56 -16.36
CA ARG A 14 0.35 -12.66 -15.87
C ARG A 14 0.42 -12.73 -14.34
N ILE A 15 -0.35 -11.90 -13.65
CA ILE A 15 -0.43 -11.92 -12.18
C ILE A 15 -1.01 -13.25 -11.68
N ASN A 16 -2.08 -13.75 -12.29
CA ASN A 16 -2.67 -15.05 -11.92
C ASN A 16 -1.69 -16.21 -12.10
N ALA A 17 -0.87 -16.18 -13.16
CA ALA A 17 0.19 -17.18 -13.35
C ALA A 17 1.24 -17.14 -12.24
N LEU A 18 1.63 -15.94 -11.75
CA LEU A 18 2.53 -15.80 -10.62
C LEU A 18 1.91 -16.32 -9.32
N VAL A 19 0.63 -16.02 -9.07
CA VAL A 19 -0.11 -16.54 -7.90
C VAL A 19 -0.18 -18.07 -7.93
N ALA A 20 -0.52 -18.66 -9.09
CA ALA A 20 -0.56 -20.11 -9.25
C ALA A 20 0.82 -20.76 -9.04
N LYS A 21 1.89 -20.13 -9.54
CA LYS A 21 3.27 -20.58 -9.30
C LYS A 21 3.63 -20.51 -7.82
N ALA A 22 3.24 -19.43 -7.13
CA ALA A 22 3.54 -19.19 -5.72
C ALA A 22 2.90 -20.19 -4.75
N GLN A 23 1.85 -20.93 -5.17
CA GLN A 23 1.23 -21.98 -4.37
C GLN A 23 2.14 -23.19 -4.14
N LYS A 24 3.16 -23.38 -4.98
CA LYS A 24 4.11 -24.50 -4.88
C LYS A 24 5.48 -23.97 -4.47
N THR A 25 5.78 -24.04 -3.17
CA THR A 25 7.09 -23.66 -2.63
C THR A 25 8.16 -24.65 -3.12
N PRO A 26 9.24 -24.19 -3.78
CA PRO A 26 10.35 -25.06 -4.14
C PRO A 26 11.07 -25.62 -2.91
N GLU A 27 11.56 -26.85 -2.97
CA GLU A 27 12.28 -27.49 -1.87
C GLU A 27 13.57 -26.74 -1.50
N GLU A 28 14.29 -26.24 -2.52
CA GLU A 28 15.52 -25.46 -2.35
C GLU A 28 15.25 -23.98 -1.96
N GLY A 29 13.98 -23.59 -1.83
CA GLY A 29 13.55 -22.22 -1.57
C GLY A 29 13.37 -21.39 -2.84
N TRP A 30 12.89 -20.16 -2.65
CA TRP A 30 12.69 -19.21 -3.74
C TRP A 30 14.03 -18.68 -4.24
N THR A 31 14.11 -18.48 -5.54
CA THR A 31 15.25 -17.89 -6.25
C THR A 31 14.76 -16.68 -7.03
N MET A 32 15.56 -15.62 -7.04
CA MET A 32 15.35 -14.41 -7.83
C MET A 32 15.53 -14.68 -9.33
N GLN A 33 15.15 -13.72 -10.18
CA GLN A 33 15.36 -13.83 -11.62
C GLN A 33 16.85 -13.82 -12.02
N ASP A 34 17.72 -13.21 -11.21
CA ASP A 34 19.16 -13.18 -11.42
C ASP A 34 19.89 -14.44 -10.92
N GLY A 35 19.14 -15.44 -10.42
CA GLY A 35 19.68 -16.69 -9.91
C GLY A 35 20.14 -16.63 -8.44
N THR A 36 20.03 -15.48 -7.77
CA THR A 36 20.36 -15.38 -6.34
C THR A 36 19.24 -15.97 -5.46
N PRO A 37 19.55 -16.58 -4.31
CA PRO A 37 18.53 -17.07 -3.38
C PRO A 37 17.71 -15.91 -2.82
N TRP A 38 16.41 -16.09 -2.67
CA TRP A 38 15.54 -15.08 -2.07
C TRP A 38 15.93 -14.86 -0.59
N PRO A 39 16.29 -13.63 -0.17
CA PRO A 39 16.72 -13.36 1.19
C PRO A 39 15.64 -13.62 2.25
N GLY A 40 14.37 -13.62 1.86
CA GLY A 40 13.23 -13.91 2.75
C GLY A 40 12.76 -15.36 2.75
N ASN A 41 13.60 -16.34 2.37
CA ASN A 41 13.22 -17.75 2.35
C ASN A 41 12.80 -18.29 3.73
N ASN A 42 13.36 -17.75 4.82
CA ASN A 42 12.91 -18.05 6.17
C ASN A 42 12.09 -16.89 6.74
N SER A 43 10.77 -17.08 6.85
CA SER A 43 9.82 -16.06 7.34
C SER A 43 10.02 -15.62 8.79
N HIS A 44 10.81 -16.36 9.58
CA HIS A 44 11.10 -16.07 10.98
C HIS A 44 12.52 -15.49 11.18
N ASN A 45 13.39 -15.62 10.17
CA ASN A 45 14.76 -15.15 10.22
C ASN A 45 15.22 -14.68 8.85
N HIS A 46 15.06 -13.39 8.57
CA HIS A 46 15.48 -12.80 7.31
C HIS A 46 15.92 -11.34 7.50
N PRO A 47 16.88 -10.85 6.70
CA PRO A 47 17.33 -9.48 6.77
C PRO A 47 16.24 -8.49 6.32
N CYS A 48 16.47 -7.22 6.63
CA CYS A 48 15.71 -6.11 6.05
C CYS A 48 15.93 -6.04 4.53
N MET A 49 14.87 -5.71 3.78
CA MET A 49 14.94 -5.50 2.33
C MET A 49 14.24 -4.20 1.97
N ILE A 50 14.90 -3.34 1.20
CA ILE A 50 14.32 -2.11 0.64
C ILE A 50 14.58 -2.12 -0.86
N GLN A 51 13.52 -1.94 -1.65
CA GLN A 51 13.60 -1.89 -3.11
C GLN A 51 12.82 -0.69 -3.64
N VAL A 52 13.40 0.04 -4.58
CA VAL A 52 12.78 1.19 -5.27
C VAL A 52 12.47 0.76 -6.71
N PHE A 53 11.22 0.92 -7.16
CA PHE A 53 10.76 0.47 -8.48
C PHE A 53 10.52 1.61 -9.48
N LEU A 54 9.89 2.69 -9.02
CA LEU A 54 9.53 3.88 -9.82
C LEU A 54 10.16 5.14 -9.22
N GLY A 55 10.04 6.28 -9.89
CA GLY A 55 10.67 7.56 -9.53
C GLY A 55 11.85 7.88 -10.45
N ASP A 56 12.60 8.91 -10.10
CA ASP A 56 13.77 9.42 -10.85
C ASP A 56 14.76 8.36 -11.34
N THR A 57 15.03 7.33 -10.53
CA THR A 57 15.97 6.24 -10.88
C THR A 57 15.28 5.00 -11.48
N GLY A 58 13.95 5.06 -11.64
CA GLY A 58 13.11 3.94 -12.05
C GLY A 58 12.56 4.09 -13.47
N ALA A 59 11.44 3.42 -13.74
CA ALA A 59 10.76 3.52 -15.02
C ALA A 59 9.96 4.83 -15.15
N HIS A 60 9.99 5.42 -16.34
CA HIS A 60 9.18 6.58 -16.73
C HIS A 60 7.91 6.11 -17.45
N ASP A 61 6.93 7.01 -17.61
CA ASP A 61 5.77 6.74 -18.45
C ASP A 61 6.13 6.71 -19.96
N ILE A 62 5.14 6.43 -20.80
CA ILE A 62 5.31 6.30 -22.26
C ILE A 62 5.70 7.65 -22.91
N GLU A 63 5.33 8.76 -22.27
CA GLU A 63 5.65 10.12 -22.71
C GLU A 63 7.01 10.60 -22.17
N GLY A 64 7.66 9.81 -21.31
CA GLY A 64 8.94 10.09 -20.69
C GLY A 64 8.84 10.85 -19.37
N ASN A 65 7.64 11.06 -18.82
CA ASN A 65 7.46 11.73 -17.53
C ASN A 65 7.80 10.81 -16.37
N GLU A 66 8.30 11.40 -15.28
CA GLU A 66 8.58 10.68 -14.04
C GLU A 66 7.28 10.21 -13.38
N LEU A 67 7.27 8.95 -12.92
CA LEU A 67 6.19 8.38 -12.11
C LEU A 67 6.49 8.53 -10.61
N PRO A 68 5.47 8.65 -9.75
CA PRO A 68 5.67 8.69 -8.30
C PRO A 68 6.50 7.51 -7.81
N ARG A 69 7.46 7.79 -6.91
CA ARG A 69 8.37 6.77 -6.37
C ARG A 69 7.61 5.67 -5.62
N LEU A 70 7.79 4.43 -6.05
CA LEU A 70 7.24 3.25 -5.38
C LEU A 70 8.36 2.48 -4.69
N MET A 71 8.22 2.28 -3.38
CA MET A 71 9.18 1.55 -2.56
C MET A 71 8.53 0.33 -1.90
N HIS A 72 9.23 -0.80 -1.91
CA HIS A 72 8.89 -1.97 -1.11
C HIS A 72 9.85 -2.09 0.06
N VAL A 73 9.29 -2.24 1.26
CA VAL A 73 10.05 -2.37 2.51
C VAL A 73 9.60 -3.64 3.21
N SER A 74 10.55 -4.54 3.45
CA SER A 74 10.38 -5.69 4.33
C SER A 74 11.31 -5.54 5.52
N LYS A 75 10.74 -5.60 6.73
CA LYS A 75 11.51 -5.49 7.97
C LYS A 75 12.39 -6.70 8.17
N GLU A 76 13.51 -6.52 8.86
CA GLU A 76 14.22 -7.65 9.44
C GLU A 76 13.31 -8.42 10.40
N LYS A 77 13.39 -9.74 10.35
CA LYS A 77 12.82 -10.64 11.35
C LYS A 77 13.92 -11.52 11.90
N SER A 78 13.88 -11.72 13.21
CA SER A 78 14.73 -12.66 13.92
C SER A 78 13.92 -13.38 15.02
N PRO A 79 14.18 -14.68 15.28
CA PRO A 79 13.48 -15.45 16.32
C PRO A 79 13.66 -14.91 17.74
N SER A 80 14.73 -14.14 17.97
CA SER A 80 15.07 -13.58 19.28
C SER A 80 14.26 -12.33 19.64
N TYR A 81 13.45 -11.81 18.71
CA TYR A 81 12.74 -10.55 18.87
C TYR A 81 11.23 -10.72 18.73
N GLN A 82 10.48 -10.00 19.56
CA GLN A 82 9.03 -9.90 19.42
C GLN A 82 8.67 -8.92 18.31
N HIS A 83 7.77 -9.33 17.42
CA HIS A 83 7.32 -8.51 16.29
C HIS A 83 5.89 -8.02 16.54
N HIS A 84 5.69 -6.71 16.64
CA HIS A 84 4.39 -6.06 16.90
C HIS A 84 3.45 -6.01 15.68
N LYS A 85 3.41 -7.08 14.86
CA LYS A 85 2.53 -7.23 13.69
C LYS A 85 2.39 -5.93 12.86
N LYS A 86 1.18 -5.37 12.77
CA LYS A 86 0.84 -4.19 11.96
C LYS A 86 1.48 -2.91 12.52
N ASP A 87 1.35 -2.66 13.81
CA ASP A 87 1.92 -1.46 14.45
C ASP A 87 3.44 -1.40 14.25
N GLY A 88 4.10 -2.55 14.36
CA GLY A 88 5.52 -2.67 14.11
C GLY A 88 5.90 -2.42 12.65
N ALA A 89 5.02 -2.71 11.69
CA ALA A 89 5.23 -2.45 10.27
C ALA A 89 5.02 -0.96 9.94
N GLU A 90 3.93 -0.36 10.40
CA GLU A 90 3.64 1.06 10.19
C GLU A 90 4.72 1.96 10.81
N ASN A 91 5.16 1.68 12.03
CA ASN A 91 6.26 2.41 12.67
C ASN A 91 7.58 2.30 11.89
N ALA A 92 7.85 1.16 11.27
CA ALA A 92 9.05 1.00 10.43
C ALA A 92 8.91 1.82 9.14
N LEU A 93 7.73 1.84 8.52
CA LEU A 93 7.47 2.65 7.33
C LEU A 93 7.64 4.15 7.61
N VAL A 94 7.18 4.65 8.75
CA VAL A 94 7.40 6.05 9.16
C VAL A 94 8.90 6.37 9.24
N ARG A 95 9.70 5.50 9.89
CA ARG A 95 11.16 5.68 10.03
C ARG A 95 11.89 5.64 8.69
N VAL A 96 11.51 4.71 7.81
CA VAL A 96 12.10 4.61 6.48
C VAL A 96 11.72 5.82 5.62
N SER A 97 10.46 6.25 5.68
CA SER A 97 9.98 7.45 4.98
C SER A 97 10.74 8.71 5.41
N ALA A 98 10.97 8.89 6.71
CA ALA A 98 11.72 10.02 7.26
C ALA A 98 13.14 10.15 6.68
N ILE A 99 13.77 9.04 6.31
CA ILE A 99 15.12 9.03 5.72
C ILE A 99 15.05 9.23 4.20
N LEU A 100 14.08 8.61 3.52
CA LEU A 100 14.09 8.54 2.05
C LEU A 100 13.40 9.70 1.35
N THR A 101 12.34 10.26 1.94
CA THR A 101 11.56 11.37 1.35
C THR A 101 11.23 12.47 2.35
N ASN A 102 11.18 12.15 3.64
CA ASN A 102 10.85 13.05 4.74
C ASN A 102 9.54 13.84 4.51
N ALA A 103 8.50 13.15 4.03
CA ALA A 103 7.21 13.76 3.78
C ALA A 103 6.54 14.25 5.08
N PRO A 104 5.98 15.47 5.12
CA PRO A 104 5.36 16.05 6.33
C PRO A 104 4.00 15.41 6.66
N PHE A 105 3.35 14.78 5.68
CA PHE A 105 2.04 14.14 5.83
C PHE A 105 2.13 12.68 5.39
N ILE A 106 1.42 11.80 6.08
CA ILE A 106 1.37 10.36 5.79
C ILE A 106 -0.08 9.96 5.62
N LEU A 107 -0.39 9.36 4.47
CA LEU A 107 -1.68 8.71 4.22
C LEU A 107 -1.55 7.21 4.51
N ASN A 108 -2.31 6.70 5.47
CA ASN A 108 -2.37 5.28 5.77
C ASN A 108 -3.57 4.62 5.05
N LEU A 109 -3.36 3.48 4.39
CA LEU A 109 -4.37 2.73 3.65
C LEU A 109 -4.18 1.22 3.88
N ASN A 110 -5.29 0.49 4.01
CA ASN A 110 -5.28 -0.97 4.05
C ASN A 110 -5.39 -1.56 2.63
N CYS A 111 -5.04 -2.84 2.47
CA CYS A 111 -5.01 -3.54 1.19
C CYS A 111 -6.39 -3.81 0.57
N ASP A 112 -7.47 -3.73 1.35
CA ASP A 112 -8.86 -3.85 0.94
C ASP A 112 -9.49 -2.48 0.58
N ASN A 113 -8.73 -1.39 0.69
CA ASN A 113 -9.18 -0.04 0.37
C ASN A 113 -8.43 0.50 -0.84
N TYR A 114 -9.11 1.33 -1.63
CA TYR A 114 -8.53 2.04 -2.76
C TYR A 114 -9.02 3.48 -2.79
N VAL A 115 -8.23 4.37 -3.38
CA VAL A 115 -8.62 5.78 -3.57
C VAL A 115 -9.57 5.85 -4.76
N ASN A 116 -10.84 6.16 -4.50
CA ASN A 116 -11.88 6.24 -5.53
C ASN A 116 -12.02 7.63 -6.16
N ASN A 117 -11.46 8.67 -5.54
CA ASN A 117 -11.49 10.06 -6.03
C ASN A 117 -10.07 10.64 -5.99
N SER A 118 -9.53 11.01 -7.14
CA SER A 118 -8.20 11.61 -7.26
C SER A 118 -8.07 12.96 -6.56
N LYS A 119 -9.18 13.59 -6.16
CA LYS A 119 -9.19 14.85 -5.39
C LYS A 119 -9.08 14.66 -3.88
N ALA A 120 -9.19 13.43 -3.35
CA ALA A 120 -9.22 13.21 -1.90
C ALA A 120 -7.99 13.78 -1.18
N ILE A 121 -6.80 13.65 -1.79
CA ILE A 121 -5.56 14.22 -1.24
C ILE A 121 -5.60 15.75 -1.26
N TRP A 122 -6.11 16.35 -2.35
CA TRP A 122 -6.25 17.81 -2.44
C TRP A 122 -7.22 18.36 -1.41
N GLU A 123 -8.36 17.69 -1.22
CA GLU A 123 -9.34 18.04 -0.19
C GLU A 123 -8.74 17.96 1.21
N ALA A 124 -7.90 16.96 1.50
CA ALA A 124 -7.18 16.89 2.77
C ALA A 124 -6.21 18.06 2.97
N MET A 125 -5.48 18.43 1.92
CA MET A 125 -4.53 19.54 1.97
C MET A 125 -5.20 20.89 2.24
N CYS A 126 -6.44 21.09 1.78
CA CYS A 126 -7.19 22.31 2.08
C CYS A 126 -7.32 22.56 3.60
N PHE A 127 -7.51 21.51 4.40
CA PHE A 127 -7.62 21.64 5.86
C PHE A 127 -6.26 21.63 6.55
N LEU A 128 -5.36 20.73 6.15
CA LEU A 128 -4.04 20.58 6.78
C LEU A 128 -3.12 21.78 6.53
N MET A 129 -3.31 22.49 5.42
CA MET A 129 -2.50 23.65 5.04
C MET A 129 -3.18 24.99 5.38
N ASP A 130 -4.35 24.97 6.01
CA ASP A 130 -5.04 26.18 6.43
C ASP A 130 -4.23 26.90 7.53
N PRO A 131 -3.88 28.19 7.37
CA PRO A 131 -3.08 28.92 8.36
C PRO A 131 -3.76 29.09 9.73
N GLU A 132 -5.09 29.11 9.76
CA GLU A 132 -5.89 29.32 10.97
C GLU A 132 -6.20 28.00 11.68
N VAL A 133 -6.64 26.97 10.94
CA VAL A 133 -7.06 25.68 11.55
C VAL A 133 -6.03 24.56 11.43
N GLY A 134 -5.20 24.56 10.38
CA GLY A 134 -4.33 23.43 10.05
C GLY A 134 -3.28 23.11 11.12
N ARG A 135 -2.87 24.11 11.92
CA ARG A 135 -1.90 23.94 13.02
C ARG A 135 -2.42 23.03 14.14
N ASP A 136 -3.73 22.97 14.33
CA ASP A 136 -4.38 22.18 15.38
C ASP A 136 -4.95 20.86 14.84
N VAL A 137 -4.76 20.57 13.54
CA VAL A 137 -5.21 19.33 12.89
C VAL A 137 -4.06 18.33 12.84
N TYR A 138 -4.22 17.20 13.55
CA TYR A 138 -3.22 16.13 13.57
C TYR A 138 -3.44 15.08 12.47
N TYR A 139 -4.70 14.77 12.15
CA TYR A 139 -5.06 13.84 11.10
C TYR A 139 -6.44 14.17 10.55
N MET A 140 -6.68 13.80 9.29
CA MET A 140 -8.00 13.88 8.67
C MET A 140 -8.50 12.46 8.37
N GLN A 141 -9.61 12.10 9.01
CA GLN A 141 -10.23 10.79 8.81
C GLN A 141 -11.22 10.85 7.65
N PHE A 142 -11.02 10.00 6.64
CA PHE A 142 -12.00 9.80 5.59
C PHE A 142 -12.98 8.68 5.99
N PRO A 143 -14.28 8.80 5.66
CA PRO A 143 -15.25 7.74 5.91
C PRO A 143 -14.99 6.56 4.97
N ASN A 144 -14.74 5.38 5.55
CA ASN A 144 -14.62 4.14 4.77
C ASN A 144 -15.99 3.70 4.29
N ARG A 145 -16.11 3.45 2.98
CA ARG A 145 -17.32 2.91 2.35
C ARG A 145 -17.00 1.58 1.70
N PHE A 146 -17.93 0.64 1.80
CA PHE A 146 -17.76 -0.72 1.30
C PHE A 146 -18.68 -0.92 0.09
N ASP A 147 -18.10 -1.48 -0.98
CA ASP A 147 -18.83 -1.85 -2.19
C ASP A 147 -19.41 -3.27 -2.08
N GLY A 148 -20.34 -3.64 -2.97
CA GLY A 148 -20.84 -5.01 -3.08
C GLY A 148 -21.78 -5.46 -1.95
N ILE A 149 -22.41 -4.52 -1.26
CA ILE A 149 -23.38 -4.82 -0.20
C ILE A 149 -24.73 -5.20 -0.83
N ASP A 150 -25.28 -6.34 -0.39
CA ASP A 150 -26.60 -6.79 -0.82
C ASP A 150 -27.68 -5.78 -0.43
N HIS A 151 -28.74 -5.68 -1.24
CA HIS A 151 -29.83 -4.74 -1.01
C HIS A 151 -30.50 -4.94 0.36
N SER A 152 -30.52 -6.17 0.90
CA SER A 152 -31.09 -6.43 2.22
C SER A 152 -30.20 -5.96 3.38
N ASP A 153 -28.90 -5.71 3.12
CA ASP A 153 -27.85 -5.40 4.09
C ASP A 153 -28.07 -6.06 5.46
N ARG A 154 -28.35 -7.37 5.43
CA ARG A 154 -28.76 -8.12 6.63
C ARG A 154 -27.70 -8.11 7.74
N TYR A 155 -26.45 -7.87 7.38
CA TYR A 155 -25.31 -7.79 8.28
C TYR A 155 -24.95 -6.34 8.69
N ALA A 156 -25.69 -5.34 8.21
CA ALA A 156 -25.46 -3.91 8.46
C ALA A 156 -24.01 -3.46 8.14
N ASN A 157 -23.43 -4.03 7.08
CA ASN A 157 -22.03 -3.80 6.70
C ASN A 157 -21.78 -2.38 6.20
N HIS A 158 -22.82 -1.65 5.78
CA HIS A 158 -22.68 -0.25 5.40
C HIS A 158 -22.19 0.61 6.58
N ASN A 159 -22.58 0.26 7.80
CA ASN A 159 -22.31 0.99 9.04
C ASN A 159 -22.47 2.53 8.90
N THR A 160 -23.40 2.95 8.04
CA THR A 160 -23.58 4.34 7.62
C THR A 160 -24.05 5.22 8.76
N VAL A 161 -24.82 4.66 9.70
CA VAL A 161 -25.29 5.39 10.88
C VAL A 161 -24.10 5.88 11.74
N PHE A 162 -23.11 5.03 11.98
CA PHE A 162 -21.92 5.38 12.75
C PHE A 162 -21.09 6.45 12.03
N PHE A 163 -20.78 6.23 10.74
CA PHE A 163 -19.97 7.15 9.95
C PHE A 163 -20.66 8.48 9.60
N GLN A 164 -22.00 8.57 9.68
CA GLN A 164 -22.74 9.81 9.38
C GLN A 164 -23.21 10.57 10.61
N ARG A 165 -23.50 9.89 11.74
CA ARG A 165 -24.02 10.55 12.94
C ARG A 165 -22.98 10.76 14.03
N GLU A 166 -22.03 9.84 14.20
CA GLU A 166 -21.08 9.89 15.32
C GLU A 166 -19.70 10.40 14.90
N PHE A 167 -19.31 10.19 13.64
CA PHE A 167 -18.15 10.85 13.02
C PHE A 167 -18.59 12.16 12.37
N LYS A 168 -18.58 13.26 13.12
CA LYS A 168 -18.74 14.62 12.60
C LYS A 168 -17.50 15.45 12.85
#